data_AF-A0A2A8H6Z5-F1
#
_entry.id   AF-A0A2A8H6Z5-F1
#
_cell.length_a   1.000
_cell.length_b   1.000
_cell.length_c   1.000
_cell.angle_alpha   90.00
_cell.angle_beta   90.00
_cell.angle_gamma   90.00
#
_symmetry.space_group_name_H-M   'P 1'
#
loop_
_entity.id
_entity.type
_entity.pdbx_description
1 polymer ?
#
loop_
_entity_poly.entity_id
_entity_poly.type
_entity_poly.pdbx_seq_one_letter_code
_entity_poly.pdbx_strand_id
1 'polypeptide(L)' 'MKVCKERKTIVKTPEEEWDEKCQQAVALFYQGVDYPDIAKKLRCHVSNLYRELKKRGLFQFPW' A
#
# COMPACT_ATOMS: atom_id res chain seq x y z
N MET A 1 23.87 30.57 0.45
CA MET A 1 22.40 30.55 0.40
C MET A 1 21.91 29.36 1.20
N LYS A 2 21.19 29.59 2.31
CA LYS A 2 20.74 28.52 3.22
C LYS A 2 19.37 28.05 2.75
N VAL A 3 19.29 26.90 2.07
CA VAL A 3 18.02 26.18 1.92
C VAL A 3 17.87 25.31 3.16
N CYS A 4 17.21 25.86 4.18
CA CYS A 4 16.66 25.06 5.26
C CYS A 4 15.52 24.24 4.66
N LYS A 5 15.80 22.98 4.30
CA LYS A 5 14.77 22.03 3.87
C LYS A 5 13.80 21.85 5.04
N GLU A 6 12.60 22.40 4.91
CA GLU A 6 11.47 22.07 5.76
C GLU A 6 11.30 20.54 5.73
N ARG A 7 11.73 19.87 6.80
CA ARG A 7 11.36 18.49 7.05
C ARG A 7 9.89 18.55 7.44
N LYS A 8 9.00 18.53 6.44
CA LYS A 8 7.58 18.23 6.67
C LYS A 8 7.55 16.85 7.31
N THR A 9 7.51 16.79 8.64
CA THR A 9 6.94 15.64 9.35
C THR A 9 5.47 15.65 8.99
N ILE A 10 5.18 15.15 7.79
CA ILE A 10 3.85 14.71 7.40
C ILE A 10 3.56 13.61 8.41
N VAL A 11 2.73 13.92 9.40
CA VAL A 11 2.12 12.91 10.25
C VAL A 11 1.31 12.07 9.29
N LYS A 12 1.94 11.02 8.74
CA LYS A 12 1.29 10.12 7.80
C LYS A 12 0.07 9.61 8.52
N THR A 13 -1.09 9.99 8.01
CA THR A 13 -2.32 9.42 8.53
C THR A 13 -2.29 7.91 8.28
N PRO A 14 -2.96 7.10 9.10
CA PRO A 14 -3.04 5.67 8.85
C PRO A 14 -3.57 5.37 7.43
N GLU A 15 -4.41 6.25 6.86
CA GLU A 15 -4.83 6.17 5.46
C GLU A 15 -3.66 6.33 4.49
N GLU A 16 -2.80 7.34 4.61
CA GLU A 16 -1.62 7.49 3.73
C GLU A 16 -0.67 6.29 3.79
N GLU A 17 -0.43 5.73 4.99
CA GLU A 17 0.38 4.52 5.14
C GLU A 17 -0.25 3.34 4.39
N TRP A 18 -1.57 3.23 4.43
CA TRP A 18 -2.30 2.22 3.69
C TRP A 18 -2.25 2.48 2.19
N ASP A 19 -2.24 3.73 1.73
CA ASP A 19 -2.18 4.09 0.30
C ASP A 19 -0.87 3.57 -0.28
N GLU A 20 0.24 3.85 0.40
CA GLU A 20 1.56 3.34 0.03
C GLU A 20 1.60 1.80 0.01
N LYS A 21 0.99 1.14 1.01
CA LYS A 21 0.89 -0.33 1.05
C LYS A 21 0.04 -0.88 -0.10
N CYS A 22 -1.07 -0.23 -0.44
CA CYS A 22 -1.93 -0.65 -1.54
C CYS A 22 -1.24 -0.48 -2.88
N GLN A 23 -0.51 0.62 -3.09
CA GLN A 23 0.30 0.80 -4.29
C GLN A 23 1.39 -0.28 -4.42
N GLN A 24 2.09 -0.60 -3.32
CA GLN A 24 3.07 -1.70 -3.32
C GLN A 24 2.41 -3.05 -3.60
N ALA A 25 1.23 -3.31 -3.04
CA ALA A 25 0.49 -4.53 -3.29
C ALA A 25 0.13 -4.68 -4.77
N VAL A 26 -0.39 -3.63 -5.39
CA VAL A 26 -0.73 -3.62 -6.83
C VAL A 26 0.52 -3.84 -7.67
N ALA A 27 1.64 -3.17 -7.36
CA ALA A 27 2.89 -3.37 -8.09
C ALA A 27 3.40 -4.81 -8.01
N LEU A 28 3.32 -5.46 -6.84
CA LEU A 28 3.67 -6.87 -6.67
C LEU A 28 2.69 -7.80 -7.39
N PHE A 29 1.40 -7.47 -7.43
CA PHE A 29 0.40 -8.22 -8.17
C PHE A 29 0.70 -8.22 -9.67
N TYR A 30 1.07 -7.07 -10.23
CA TYR A 30 1.53 -6.96 -11.62
C TYR A 30 2.84 -7.72 -11.91
N GLN A 31 3.64 -8.02 -10.88
CA GLN A 31 4.82 -8.90 -11.00
C GLN A 31 4.45 -10.40 -10.96
N GLY A 32 3.17 -10.73 -10.83
CA GLY A 32 2.69 -12.12 -10.73
C GLY A 32 2.74 -12.69 -9.31
N VAL A 33 2.77 -11.84 -8.27
CA VAL A 33 2.70 -12.29 -6.88
C VAL A 33 1.24 -12.26 -6.42
N ASP A 34 0.75 -13.36 -5.86
CA ASP A 34 -0.59 -13.41 -5.31
C ASP A 34 -0.76 -12.57 -4.04
N TYR A 35 -1.99 -12.09 -3.81
CA TYR A 35 -2.34 -11.30 -2.63
C TYR A 35 -1.96 -11.92 -1.27
N PRO A 36 -2.06 -13.24 -1.04
CA PRO A 36 -1.61 -13.86 0.21
C PRO A 36 -0.12 -13.65 0.48
N ASP A 37 0.72 -13.76 -0.55
CA ASP A 37 2.17 -13.60 -0.40
C ASP A 37 2.58 -12.13 -0.35
N ILE A 38 1.85 -11.25 -1.04
CA ILE A 38 1.95 -9.80 -0.86
C ILE A 38 1.63 -9.42 0.59
N ALA A 39 0.55 -9.95 1.15
CA ALA A 39 0.14 -9.64 2.52
C ALA A 39 1.19 -10.09 3.54
N LYS A 40 1.80 -11.27 3.35
CA LYS A 40 2.95 -11.73 4.14
C LYS A 40 4.14 -10.76 4.02
N LYS A 41 4.49 -10.32 2.80
CA LYS A 41 5.58 -9.36 2.55
C LYS A 41 5.33 -8.01 3.24
N LEU A 42 4.10 -7.50 3.15
CA LEU A 42 3.67 -6.23 3.73
C LEU A 42 3.31 -6.34 5.22
N ARG A 43 3.44 -7.53 5.82
CA ARG A 43 3.02 -7.87 7.19
C ARG A 43 1.62 -7.37 7.53
N CYS A 44 0.69 -7.53 6.60
CA CYS A 44 -0.71 -7.21 6.78
C CYS A 44 -1.58 -8.46 6.64
N HIS A 45 -2.76 -8.46 7.25
CA HIS A 45 -3.73 -9.52 7.02
C HIS A 45 -4.34 -9.39 5.63
N VAL A 46 -4.44 -10.51 4.91
CA VAL A 46 -5.04 -10.59 3.57
C VAL A 46 -6.44 -9.97 3.55
N SER A 47 -7.26 -10.24 4.57
CA SER A 47 -8.61 -9.67 4.68
C SER A 47 -8.59 -8.14 4.79
N ASN A 48 -7.63 -7.57 5.51
CA ASN A 48 -7.49 -6.12 5.62
C ASN A 48 -6.99 -5.53 4.30
N LEU A 49 -6.00 -6.18 3.67
CA LEU A 49 -5.50 -5.78 2.36
C LEU A 49 -6.62 -5.75 1.32
N TYR A 50 -7.48 -6.78 1.25
CA TYR A 50 -8.63 -6.79 0.36
C TYR A 50 -9.64 -5.69 0.67
N ARG A 51 -9.97 -5.44 1.95
CA ARG A 51 -10.87 -4.35 2.33
C ARG A 51 -10.32 -3.00 1.89
N GLU A 52 -9.03 -2.76 2.10
CA GLU A 52 -8.39 -1.50 1.76
C GLU A 52 -8.26 -1.31 0.25
N LEU A 53 -7.85 -2.35 -0.49
CA LEU A 53 -7.82 -2.35 -1.96
C LEU A 53 -9.22 -2.09 -2.54
N LYS A 54 -10.25 -2.71 -1.96
CA LYS A 54 -11.64 -2.53 -2.41
C LYS A 54 -12.16 -1.13 -2.08
N LYS A 55 -11.82 -0.56 -0.91
CA LYS A 55 -12.15 0.82 -0.53
C LYS A 55 -11.56 1.82 -1.53
N ARG A 56 -10.36 1.56 -2.04
CA ARG A 56 -9.64 2.41 -3.00
C ARG A 56 -9.90 2.10 -4.47
N GLY A 57 -10.67 1.06 -4.79
CA GLY A 57 -10.89 0.62 -6.18
C GLY A 57 -9.63 0.05 -6.86
N LEU A 58 -8.62 -0.36 -6.08
CA LEU A 58 -7.36 -0.95 -6.55
C LEU A 58 -7.40 -2.49 -6.55
N PHE A 59 -8.53 -3.08 -6.17
CA PHE A 59 -8.70 -4.52 -6.15
C PHE A 59 -8.80 -5.08 -7.58
N GLN A 60 -7.81 -5.89 -7.97
CA GLN A 60 -7.82 -6.64 -9.21
C GLN A 60 -8.17 -8.09 -8.90
N PHE A 61 -9.00 -8.70 -9.74
CA PHE A 61 -9.24 -10.13 -9.64
C PHE A 61 -7.98 -10.87 -10.14
N PRO A 62 -7.43 -11.84 -9.38
CA PRO A 62 -6.57 -12.84 -9.98
C PRO A 62 -7.45 -13.61 -10.98
N TRP A 63 -7.12 -13.47 -12.26
CA TRP A 63 -7.74 -14.22 -13.34
C TRP A 63 -7.28 -15.68 -13.30
#